data_AF-A0A924AIB0-F1
#
_entry.id   AF-A0A924AIB0-F1
#
_cell.length_a   1.000
_cell.length_b   1.000
_cell.length_c   1.000
_cell.angle_alpha   90.00
_cell.angle_beta   90.00
_cell.angle_gamma   90.00
#
_symmetry.space_group_name_H-M   'P 1'
#
loop_
_entity.id
_entity.type
_entity.pdbx_description
1 polymer ?
#
loop_
_entity_poly.entity_id
_entity_poly.type
_entity_poly.pdbx_seq_one_letter_code
_entity_poly.pdbx_strand_id
1 'polypeptide(L)'
;LLTNGLGLGKPIDLSGIASAAWLGLPGFAAPVFDASAMLLIVPVVVILVAENLGHVKAVTAMTGKNLDAYMGRAFIGDGIATMVSGSAGGTGMTTYAENIGVMAATKIYSTAVFLVAALIAVLLGFSPKFGALIQAIPLPVMGGVSIVVFGLIAVAGAKIWVDNRVDFSDNKNLLVAAITLVLGTGDFTLKFGQFALGGIGTATFGAILLYALLDRKKIAQPGLGA
;
A
#
# COMPACT_ATOMS: atom_id res chain seq x y z
N LEU A 1 -15.85 0.85 33.38
CA LEU A 1 -15.02 0.56 34.57
C LEU A 1 -13.78 -0.28 34.24
N LEU A 2 -13.13 -0.07 33.09
CA LEU A 2 -11.76 -0.51 32.85
C LEU A 2 -11.02 0.62 32.14
N THR A 3 -10.55 1.58 32.95
CA THR A 3 -9.28 2.25 32.67
C THR A 3 -8.21 1.15 32.54
N ASN A 4 -7.23 1.35 31.68
CA ASN A 4 -6.05 0.52 31.40
C ASN A 4 -5.40 -0.29 32.56
N GLY A 5 -6.11 -1.15 33.31
CA GLY A 5 -5.65 -1.92 34.49
C GLY A 5 -5.05 -1.10 35.66
N LEU A 6 -4.60 0.13 35.39
CA LEU A 6 -3.69 0.95 36.18
C LEU A 6 -4.30 2.33 36.49
N GLY A 7 -5.50 2.64 35.98
CA GLY A 7 -6.18 3.90 36.30
C GLY A 7 -5.61 5.17 35.65
N LEU A 8 -4.62 5.04 34.76
CA LEU A 8 -3.82 6.15 34.22
C LEU A 8 -4.37 6.73 32.90
N GLY A 9 -5.67 6.65 32.62
CA GLY A 9 -6.21 7.16 31.36
C GLY A 9 -7.73 7.23 31.29
N LYS A 10 -8.25 7.80 30.20
CA LYS A 10 -9.69 7.82 29.91
C LYS A 10 -10.20 6.36 29.78
N PRO A 11 -11.27 5.97 30.50
CA PRO A 11 -11.87 4.65 30.33
C PRO A 11 -12.27 4.42 28.87
N ILE A 12 -12.16 3.17 28.39
CA ILE A 12 -12.71 2.81 27.09
C ILE A 12 -14.22 3.06 27.12
N ASP A 13 -14.70 3.89 26.20
CA ASP A 13 -16.11 4.21 26.06
C ASP A 13 -16.75 3.21 25.09
N LEU A 14 -17.57 2.32 25.63
CA LEU A 14 -18.28 1.29 24.88
C LEU A 14 -19.73 1.70 24.56
N SER A 15 -20.16 2.90 24.97
CA SER A 15 -21.54 3.36 24.79
C SER A 15 -21.94 3.40 23.31
N GLY A 16 -21.01 3.81 22.43
CA GLY A 16 -21.21 3.80 20.96
C GLY A 16 -21.42 2.40 20.38
N ILE A 17 -20.82 1.36 20.97
CA ILE A 17 -21.02 -0.03 20.55
C ILE A 17 -22.40 -0.52 21.02
N ALA A 18 -22.81 -0.13 22.22
CA ALA A 18 -24.09 -0.52 22.79
C ALA A 18 -25.28 0.08 22.01
N SER A 19 -25.17 1.34 21.58
CA SER A 19 -26.20 2.06 20.84
C SER A 19 -26.23 1.77 19.34
N ALA A 20 -25.14 1.26 18.77
CA ALA A 20 -25.07 0.94 17.35
C ALA A 20 -25.98 -0.23 16.95
N ALA A 21 -26.64 -0.09 15.80
CA ALA A 21 -27.43 -1.15 15.21
C ALA A 21 -26.54 -2.31 14.71
N TRP A 22 -27.07 -3.52 14.77
CA TRP A 22 -26.38 -4.71 14.23
C TRP A 22 -26.32 -4.70 12.69
N LEU A 23 -27.34 -4.13 12.05
CA LEU A 23 -27.44 -3.99 10.60
C LEU A 23 -27.75 -2.53 10.25
N GLY A 24 -27.06 -1.98 9.26
CA GLY A 24 -27.26 -0.63 8.74
C GLY A 24 -26.48 -0.42 7.44
N LEU A 25 -26.95 0.52 6.62
CA LEU A 25 -26.26 0.85 5.36
C LEU A 25 -25.03 1.71 5.64
N PRO A 26 -23.91 1.50 4.92
CA PRO A 26 -22.77 2.39 5.00
C PRO A 26 -23.11 3.77 4.42
N GLY A 27 -22.38 4.79 4.85
CA GLY A 27 -22.48 6.13 4.29
C GLY A 27 -21.88 6.16 2.88
N PHE A 28 -22.67 6.58 1.90
CA PHE A 28 -22.21 6.77 0.53
C PHE A 28 -21.97 8.25 0.24
N ALA A 29 -20.90 8.56 -0.47
CA ALA A 29 -20.66 9.90 -1.01
C ALA A 29 -20.61 9.82 -2.54
N ALA A 30 -21.33 10.74 -3.20
CA ALA A 30 -21.32 10.83 -4.65
C ALA A 30 -19.98 11.41 -5.13
N PRO A 31 -19.40 10.90 -6.23
CA PRO A 31 -18.16 11.43 -6.77
C PRO A 31 -18.37 12.83 -7.36
N VAL A 32 -17.44 13.75 -7.08
CA VAL A 32 -17.38 15.07 -7.70
C VAL A 32 -16.15 15.11 -8.59
N PHE A 33 -16.35 15.45 -9.87
CA PHE A 33 -15.28 15.53 -10.84
C PHE A 33 -14.73 16.95 -10.91
N ASP A 34 -13.60 17.17 -10.25
CA ASP A 34 -12.84 18.42 -10.33
C ASP A 34 -11.52 18.15 -11.05
N ALA A 35 -11.33 18.81 -12.20
CA ALA A 35 -10.16 18.59 -13.04
C ALA A 35 -8.84 18.92 -12.31
N SER A 36 -8.85 19.93 -11.43
CA SER A 36 -7.66 20.29 -10.67
C SER A 36 -7.32 19.20 -9.64
N ALA A 37 -8.30 18.71 -8.88
CA ALA A 37 -8.11 17.62 -7.92
C ALA A 37 -7.68 16.32 -8.60
N MET A 38 -8.27 16.01 -9.76
CA MET A 38 -7.88 14.83 -10.56
C MET A 38 -6.41 14.90 -10.98
N LEU A 39 -5.94 16.05 -11.50
CA LEU A 39 -4.55 16.22 -11.91
C LEU A 39 -3.55 16.07 -10.74
N LEU A 40 -3.94 16.45 -9.52
CA LEU A 40 -3.10 16.26 -8.32
C LEU A 40 -2.98 14.78 -7.91
N ILE A 41 -4.00 13.96 -8.22
CA ILE A 41 -4.02 12.53 -7.85
C ILE A 41 -3.35 11.65 -8.92
N VAL A 42 -3.33 12.07 -10.20
CA VAL A 42 -2.74 11.30 -11.32
C VAL A 42 -1.34 10.73 -11.01
N PRO A 43 -0.38 11.47 -10.41
CA PRO A 43 0.94 10.93 -10.11
C PRO A 43 0.93 9.72 -9.17
N VAL A 44 -0.08 9.62 -8.29
CA VAL A 44 -0.23 8.49 -7.34
C VAL A 44 -0.47 7.18 -8.09
N VAL A 45 -1.11 7.21 -9.26
CA VAL A 45 -1.36 6.00 -10.07
C VAL A 45 -0.06 5.32 -10.47
N VAL A 46 1.00 6.09 -10.77
CA VAL A 46 2.31 5.52 -11.11
C VAL A 46 2.90 4.74 -9.93
N ILE A 47 2.71 5.26 -8.72
CA ILE A 47 3.14 4.62 -7.46
C ILE A 47 2.38 3.31 -7.27
N LEU A 48 1.05 3.32 -7.45
CA LEU A 48 0.21 2.13 -7.32
C LEU A 48 0.55 1.04 -8.34
N VAL A 49 0.88 1.42 -9.58
CA VAL A 49 1.32 0.45 -10.60
C VAL A 49 2.64 -0.21 -10.20
N ALA A 50 3.61 0.56 -9.71
CA ALA A 50 4.89 0.03 -9.25
C ALA A 50 4.72 -0.89 -8.02
N GLU A 51 3.85 -0.50 -7.08
CA GLU A 51 3.50 -1.30 -5.91
C GLU A 51 2.84 -2.63 -6.30
N ASN A 52 1.79 -2.59 -7.11
CA ASN A 52 1.04 -3.77 -7.52
C ASN A 52 1.91 -4.73 -8.35
N LEU A 53 2.81 -4.19 -9.18
CA LEU A 53 3.85 -4.99 -9.86
C LEU A 53 4.72 -5.75 -8.83
N GLY A 54 5.22 -5.05 -7.81
CA GLY A 54 6.00 -5.65 -6.73
C GLY A 54 5.26 -6.78 -6.01
N HIS A 55 3.98 -6.57 -5.71
CA HIS A 55 3.13 -7.58 -5.08
C HIS A 55 2.94 -8.84 -5.94
N VAL A 56 2.63 -8.69 -7.23
CA VAL A 56 2.49 -9.84 -8.14
C VAL A 56 3.82 -10.61 -8.29
N LYS A 57 4.95 -9.89 -8.32
CA LYS A 57 6.28 -10.52 -8.35
C LYS A 57 6.60 -11.27 -7.06
N ALA A 58 6.24 -10.73 -5.91
CA ALA A 58 6.40 -11.43 -4.62
C ALA A 58 5.57 -12.72 -4.59
N VAL A 59 4.33 -12.69 -5.11
CA VAL A 59 3.48 -13.89 -5.21
C VAL A 59 4.04 -14.91 -6.22
N THR A 60 4.60 -14.44 -7.34
CA THR A 60 5.30 -15.30 -8.31
C THR A 60 6.47 -16.03 -7.65
N ALA A 61 7.30 -15.32 -6.88
CA ALA A 61 8.45 -15.89 -6.20
C ALA A 61 8.06 -16.96 -5.14
N MET A 62 6.99 -16.74 -4.36
CA MET A 62 6.57 -17.71 -3.34
C MET A 62 5.80 -18.92 -3.88
N THR A 63 5.10 -18.76 -5.00
CA THR A 63 4.31 -19.85 -5.61
C THR A 63 5.11 -20.65 -6.64
N GLY A 64 6.24 -20.11 -7.11
CA GLY A 64 7.05 -20.70 -8.17
C GLY A 64 6.37 -20.70 -9.55
N LYS A 65 5.26 -19.96 -9.70
CA LYS A 65 4.48 -19.88 -10.94
C LYS A 65 4.65 -18.50 -11.55
N ASN A 66 4.99 -18.44 -12.83
CA ASN A 66 5.09 -17.16 -13.54
C ASN A 66 3.69 -16.54 -13.72
N LEU A 67 3.44 -15.39 -13.06
CA LEU A 67 2.18 -14.66 -13.14
C LEU A 67 2.23 -13.45 -14.08
N ASP A 68 3.30 -13.24 -14.83
CA ASP A 68 3.48 -12.06 -15.67
C ASP A 68 2.39 -11.92 -16.74
N ALA A 69 1.91 -13.05 -17.27
CA ALA A 69 0.79 -13.07 -18.22
C ALA A 69 -0.52 -12.50 -17.63
N TYR A 70 -0.64 -12.48 -16.31
CA TYR A 70 -1.81 -11.94 -15.60
C TYR A 70 -1.61 -10.50 -15.12
N MET A 71 -0.43 -9.90 -15.32
CA MET A 71 -0.11 -8.55 -14.82
C MET A 71 -1.11 -7.50 -15.33
N GLY A 72 -1.44 -7.53 -16.62
CA GLY A 72 -2.44 -6.61 -17.18
C GLY A 72 -3.83 -6.80 -16.56
N ARG A 73 -4.21 -8.05 -16.25
CA ARG A 73 -5.47 -8.36 -15.57
C ARG A 73 -5.46 -7.89 -14.11
N ALA A 74 -4.31 -7.97 -13.44
CA ALA A 74 -4.14 -7.46 -12.08
C ALA A 74 -4.31 -5.94 -12.03
N PHE A 75 -3.71 -5.19 -12.96
CA PHE A 75 -3.86 -3.73 -13.05
C PHE A 75 -5.30 -3.31 -13.39
N ILE A 76 -5.97 -4.03 -14.31
CA ILE A 76 -7.38 -3.76 -14.62
C ILE A 76 -8.27 -4.03 -13.41
N GLY A 77 -8.03 -5.14 -12.69
CA GLY A 77 -8.78 -5.47 -11.48
C GLY A 77 -8.66 -4.39 -10.40
N ASP A 78 -7.45 -3.88 -10.19
CA ASP A 78 -7.16 -2.81 -9.23
C ASP A 78 -7.80 -1.47 -9.63
N GLY A 79 -7.75 -1.13 -10.92
CA GLY A 79 -8.43 0.05 -11.47
C GLY A 79 -9.94 -0.03 -11.33
N ILE A 80 -10.55 -1.19 -11.62
CA ILE A 80 -11.99 -1.41 -11.44
C ILE A 80 -12.37 -1.32 -9.96
N ALA A 81 -11.62 -1.96 -9.07
CA ALA A 81 -11.87 -1.88 -7.63
C ALA A 81 -11.80 -0.44 -7.11
N THR A 82 -10.80 0.32 -7.58
CA THR A 82 -10.65 1.75 -7.26
C THR A 82 -11.81 2.59 -7.80
N MET A 83 -12.26 2.35 -9.03
CA MET A 83 -13.42 3.05 -9.60
C MET A 83 -14.70 2.76 -8.81
N VAL A 84 -14.96 1.49 -8.47
CA VAL A 84 -16.13 1.08 -7.68
C VAL A 84 -16.08 1.72 -6.30
N SER A 85 -14.92 1.66 -5.62
CA SER A 85 -14.71 2.31 -4.33
C SER A 85 -14.96 3.82 -4.39
N GLY A 86 -14.31 4.52 -5.32
CA GLY A 86 -14.44 5.97 -5.47
C GLY A 86 -15.86 6.40 -5.85
N SER A 87 -16.59 5.60 -6.63
CA SER A 87 -18.00 5.88 -6.97
C SER A 87 -18.95 5.82 -5.77
N ALA A 88 -18.56 5.10 -4.72
CA ALA A 88 -19.29 4.96 -3.46
C ALA A 88 -18.80 5.92 -2.36
N GLY A 89 -17.77 6.72 -2.63
CA GLY A 89 -17.13 7.62 -1.66
C GLY A 89 -15.98 6.99 -0.87
N GLY A 90 -15.49 5.83 -1.30
CA GLY A 90 -14.32 5.17 -0.74
C GLY A 90 -13.00 5.73 -1.28
N THR A 91 -11.89 5.17 -0.79
CA THR A 91 -10.53 5.57 -1.16
C THR A 91 -9.96 4.73 -2.31
N GLY A 92 -8.79 5.10 -2.82
CA GLY A 92 -8.01 4.25 -3.74
C GLY A 92 -7.74 2.87 -3.13
N MET A 93 -7.78 1.84 -3.96
CA MET A 93 -7.58 0.45 -3.57
C MET A 93 -6.26 -0.06 -4.13
N THR A 94 -5.62 -1.01 -3.44
CA THR A 94 -4.40 -1.70 -3.87
C THR A 94 -4.36 -3.11 -3.28
N THR A 95 -3.43 -3.93 -3.74
CA THR A 95 -3.15 -5.24 -3.15
C THR A 95 -2.40 -5.09 -1.82
N TYR A 96 -2.67 -5.96 -0.84
CA TYR A 96 -2.10 -5.84 0.52
C TYR A 96 -0.88 -6.74 0.73
N ALA A 97 0.27 -6.16 1.06
CA ALA A 97 1.51 -6.86 1.37
C ALA A 97 1.40 -7.77 2.60
N GLU A 98 0.55 -7.40 3.54
CA GLU A 98 0.30 -8.11 4.80
C GLU A 98 -0.37 -9.46 4.51
N ASN A 99 -1.35 -9.48 3.60
CA ASN A 99 -1.99 -10.72 3.15
C ASN A 99 -1.00 -11.61 2.39
N ILE A 100 -0.08 -11.00 1.62
CA ILE A 100 1.02 -11.71 0.95
C ILE A 100 1.97 -12.34 1.98
N GLY A 101 2.24 -11.65 3.09
CA GLY A 101 2.97 -12.19 4.24
C GLY A 101 2.28 -13.41 4.87
N VAL A 102 0.96 -13.34 5.08
CA VAL A 102 0.17 -14.48 5.59
C VAL A 102 0.22 -15.66 4.63
N MET A 103 0.10 -15.43 3.31
CA MET A 103 0.25 -16.50 2.31
C MET A 103 1.64 -17.15 2.38
N ALA A 104 2.70 -16.35 2.52
CA ALA A 104 4.07 -16.86 2.62
C ALA A 104 4.29 -17.74 3.85
N ALA A 105 3.65 -17.41 4.98
CA ALA A 105 3.73 -18.17 6.23
C ALA A 105 2.84 -19.42 6.24
N THR A 106 1.59 -19.29 5.77
CA THR A 106 0.60 -20.38 5.81
C THR A 106 0.73 -21.37 4.64
N LYS A 107 1.41 -20.98 3.55
CA LYS A 107 1.47 -21.71 2.28
C LYS A 107 0.10 -21.98 1.66
N ILE A 108 -0.92 -21.21 2.04
CA ILE A 108 -2.26 -21.28 1.46
C ILE A 108 -2.38 -20.18 0.41
N TYR A 109 -2.40 -20.57 -0.87
CA TYR A 109 -2.48 -19.65 -2.02
C TYR A 109 -3.85 -19.73 -2.75
N SER A 110 -4.88 -20.25 -2.08
CA SER A 110 -6.20 -20.46 -2.68
C SER A 110 -6.95 -19.13 -2.83
N THR A 111 -7.39 -18.83 -4.05
CA THR A 111 -8.24 -17.65 -4.35
C THR A 111 -9.61 -17.72 -3.67
N ALA A 112 -10.09 -18.93 -3.34
CA ALA A 112 -11.36 -19.10 -2.63
C ALA A 112 -11.36 -18.46 -1.24
N VAL A 113 -10.20 -18.44 -0.56
CA VAL A 113 -10.06 -17.78 0.75
C VAL A 113 -10.34 -16.29 0.65
N PHE A 114 -9.88 -15.64 -0.44
CA PHE A 114 -10.14 -14.22 -0.69
C PHE A 114 -11.62 -13.93 -0.98
N LEU A 115 -12.34 -14.86 -1.65
CA LEU A 115 -13.78 -14.71 -1.86
C LEU A 115 -14.55 -14.77 -0.54
N VAL A 116 -14.20 -15.72 0.33
CA VAL A 116 -14.83 -15.84 1.66
C VAL A 116 -14.51 -14.61 2.51
N ALA A 117 -13.26 -14.17 2.52
CA ALA A 117 -12.85 -12.96 3.23
C ALA A 117 -13.59 -11.71 2.73
N ALA A 118 -13.75 -11.56 1.40
CA ALA A 118 -14.50 -10.45 0.81
C ALA A 118 -15.98 -10.48 1.22
N LEU A 119 -16.63 -11.65 1.20
CA LEU A 119 -18.02 -11.79 1.66
C LEU A 119 -18.17 -11.42 3.14
N ILE A 120 -17.25 -11.88 4.00
CA ILE A 120 -17.25 -11.51 5.42
C ILE A 120 -17.06 -9.99 5.58
N ALA A 121 -16.11 -9.40 4.84
CA ALA A 121 -15.87 -7.96 4.90
C ALA A 121 -17.10 -7.15 4.46
N VAL A 122 -17.80 -7.58 3.41
CA VAL A 122 -19.05 -6.95 2.97
C VAL A 122 -20.12 -7.05 4.07
N LEU A 123 -20.33 -8.23 4.65
CA LEU A 123 -21.30 -8.43 5.74
C LEU A 123 -20.98 -7.55 6.96
N LEU A 124 -19.71 -7.46 7.34
CA LEU A 124 -19.27 -6.60 8.43
C LEU A 124 -19.40 -5.11 8.09
N GLY A 125 -19.25 -4.73 6.82
CA GLY A 125 -19.49 -3.37 6.34
C GLY A 125 -20.93 -2.90 6.51
N PHE A 126 -21.90 -3.81 6.48
CA PHE A 126 -23.31 -3.54 6.82
C PHE A 126 -23.60 -3.58 8.32
N SER A 127 -22.58 -3.65 9.18
CA SER A 127 -22.74 -3.64 10.64
C SER A 127 -22.17 -2.36 11.25
N PRO A 128 -23.01 -1.33 11.51
CA PRO A 128 -22.59 -0.15 12.25
C PRO A 128 -21.95 -0.48 13.60
N LYS A 129 -22.40 -1.56 14.24
CA LYS A 129 -21.81 -2.06 15.49
C LYS A 129 -20.36 -2.51 15.33
N PHE A 130 -20.01 -3.17 14.23
CA PHE A 130 -18.62 -3.51 13.94
C PHE A 130 -17.78 -2.25 13.67
N GLY A 131 -18.33 -1.25 12.97
CA GLY A 131 -17.70 0.06 12.82
C GLY A 131 -17.43 0.76 14.15
N ALA A 132 -18.41 0.75 15.06
CA ALA A 132 -18.28 1.31 16.40
C ALA A 132 -17.23 0.56 17.25
N LEU A 133 -17.11 -0.76 17.07
CA LEU A 133 -16.06 -1.55 17.72
C LEU A 133 -14.67 -1.11 17.27
N ILE A 134 -14.45 -0.90 15.97
CA ILE A 134 -13.17 -0.41 15.43
C ILE A 134 -12.86 1.00 15.99
N GLN A 135 -13.86 1.89 16.04
CA GLN A 135 -13.69 3.24 16.56
C GLN A 135 -13.39 3.28 18.07
N ALA A 136 -13.79 2.24 18.82
CA ALA A 136 -13.49 2.12 20.24
C ALA A 136 -12.05 1.65 20.53
N ILE A 137 -11.29 1.22 19.51
CA ILE A 137 -9.90 0.78 19.68
C ILE A 137 -9.04 1.98 20.11
N PRO A 138 -8.30 1.88 21.24
CA PRO A 138 -7.45 2.98 21.69
C PRO A 138 -6.35 3.35 20.69
N LEU A 139 -6.07 4.65 20.53
CA LEU A 139 -5.02 5.16 19.65
C LEU A 139 -3.64 4.50 19.86
N PRO A 140 -3.17 4.22 21.10
CA PRO A 140 -1.89 3.54 21.30
C PRO A 140 -1.84 2.13 20.68
N VAL A 141 -2.98 1.41 20.67
CA VAL A 141 -3.07 0.09 20.05
C VAL A 141 -3.04 0.21 18.53
N MET A 142 -3.78 1.19 17.97
CA MET A 142 -3.73 1.49 16.54
C MET A 142 -2.32 1.88 16.08
N GLY A 143 -1.58 2.63 16.90
CA GLY A 143 -0.17 2.96 16.65
C GLY A 143 0.71 1.70 16.62
N GLY A 144 0.55 0.79 17.59
CA GLY A 144 1.28 -0.48 17.61
C GLY A 144 0.99 -1.35 16.38
N VAL A 145 -0.28 -1.48 15.98
CA VAL A 145 -0.67 -2.19 14.76
C VAL A 145 -0.06 -1.54 13.52
N SER A 146 -0.07 -0.21 13.44
CA SER A 146 0.52 0.53 12.32
C SER A 146 2.03 0.28 12.20
N ILE A 147 2.76 0.23 13.31
CA ILE A 147 4.20 -0.09 13.32
C ILE A 147 4.46 -1.48 12.75
N VAL A 148 3.66 -2.49 13.16
CA VAL A 148 3.79 -3.85 12.63
C VAL A 148 3.51 -3.88 11.13
N VAL A 149 2.41 -3.27 10.70
CA VAL A 149 1.99 -3.24 9.30
C VAL A 149 3.02 -2.54 8.42
N PHE A 150 3.42 -1.30 8.76
CA PHE A 150 4.41 -0.56 7.97
C PHE A 150 5.80 -1.22 8.01
N GLY A 151 6.17 -1.85 9.13
CA GLY A 151 7.38 -2.65 9.24
C GLY A 151 7.38 -3.85 8.29
N LEU A 152 6.26 -4.58 8.21
CA LEU A 152 6.10 -5.70 7.28
C LEU A 152 6.17 -5.24 5.82
N ILE A 153 5.56 -4.11 5.47
CA ILE A 153 5.64 -3.52 4.13
C ILE A 153 7.09 -3.17 3.78
N ALA A 154 7.83 -2.53 4.68
CA ALA A 154 9.23 -2.18 4.46
C ALA A 154 10.10 -3.43 4.22
N VAL A 155 9.92 -4.48 5.03
CA VAL A 155 10.64 -5.75 4.87
C VAL A 155 10.24 -6.48 3.59
N ALA A 156 8.96 -6.40 3.17
CA ALA A 156 8.53 -6.94 1.89
C ALA A 156 9.24 -6.26 0.70
N GLY A 157 9.43 -4.93 0.76
CA GLY A 157 10.25 -4.20 -0.21
C GLY A 157 11.70 -4.70 -0.26
N ALA A 158 12.34 -4.89 0.89
CA ALA A 158 13.70 -5.44 0.97
C ALA A 158 13.78 -6.87 0.42
N LYS A 159 12.77 -7.70 0.70
CA LYS A 159 12.68 -9.06 0.17
C LYS A 159 12.64 -9.09 -1.35
N ILE A 160 11.95 -8.14 -1.99
CA ILE A 160 11.93 -8.03 -3.46
C ILE A 160 13.36 -7.84 -4.01
N TRP A 161 14.21 -7.03 -3.37
CA TRP A 161 15.61 -6.88 -3.79
C TRP A 161 16.41 -8.18 -3.66
N VAL A 162 16.20 -8.91 -2.57
CA VAL A 162 16.87 -10.20 -2.33
C VAL A 162 16.42 -11.25 -3.35
N ASP A 163 15.11 -11.40 -3.54
CA ASP A 163 14.52 -12.38 -4.46
C ASP A 163 14.94 -12.13 -5.92
N ASN A 164 15.08 -10.85 -6.31
CA ASN A 164 15.58 -10.46 -7.63
C ASN A 164 17.11 -10.38 -7.73
N ARG A 165 17.84 -10.77 -6.67
CA ARG A 165 19.32 -10.77 -6.62
C ARG A 165 19.92 -9.43 -7.03
N VAL A 166 19.39 -8.33 -6.52
CA VAL A 166 19.92 -6.99 -6.79
C VAL A 166 21.36 -6.89 -6.27
N ASP A 167 22.31 -6.61 -7.17
CA ASP A 167 23.71 -6.42 -6.79
C ASP A 167 23.92 -4.99 -6.28
N PHE A 168 24.08 -4.87 -4.96
CA PHE A 168 24.41 -3.60 -4.29
C PHE A 168 25.91 -3.27 -4.31
N SER A 169 26.75 -4.13 -4.88
CA SER A 169 28.15 -3.77 -5.21
C SER A 169 28.21 -2.85 -6.44
N ASP A 170 27.19 -2.87 -7.29
CA ASP A 170 27.01 -1.87 -8.34
C ASP A 170 26.56 -0.54 -7.68
N ASN A 171 27.44 0.47 -7.75
CA ASN A 171 27.19 1.82 -7.25
C ASN A 171 25.86 2.41 -7.75
N LYS A 172 25.39 2.03 -8.95
CA LYS A 172 24.10 2.49 -9.48
C LYS A 172 22.95 2.02 -8.59
N ASN A 173 22.89 0.73 -8.32
CA ASN A 173 21.81 0.14 -7.52
C ASN A 173 21.88 0.62 -6.07
N LEU A 174 23.09 0.72 -5.53
CA LEU A 174 23.32 1.23 -4.18
C LEU A 174 22.85 2.67 -4.00
N LEU A 175 23.23 3.58 -4.91
CA LEU A 175 22.83 4.98 -4.85
C LEU A 175 21.33 5.15 -5.04
N VAL A 176 20.73 4.44 -6.00
CA VAL A 176 19.27 4.49 -6.23
C VAL A 176 18.52 4.04 -4.98
N ALA A 177 18.89 2.91 -4.38
CA ALA A 177 18.22 2.42 -3.17
C ALA A 177 18.42 3.36 -1.97
N ALA A 178 19.65 3.81 -1.70
CA ALA A 178 19.95 4.66 -0.55
C ALA A 178 19.22 6.00 -0.61
N ILE A 179 19.26 6.69 -1.76
CA ILE A 179 18.60 7.98 -1.93
C ILE A 179 17.08 7.84 -1.84
N THR A 180 16.52 6.80 -2.46
CA THR A 180 15.07 6.53 -2.40
C THR A 180 14.60 6.28 -0.97
N LEU A 181 15.37 5.50 -0.19
CA LEU A 181 15.07 5.25 1.22
C LEU A 181 15.07 6.54 2.05
N VAL A 182 16.08 7.39 1.88
CA VAL A 182 16.17 8.66 2.62
C VAL A 182 15.05 9.62 2.24
N LEU A 183 14.75 9.78 0.94
CA LEU A 183 13.68 10.66 0.48
C LEU A 183 12.30 10.19 0.99
N GLY A 184 12.06 8.88 0.97
CA GLY A 184 10.79 8.31 1.40
C GLY A 184 10.61 8.35 2.92
N THR A 185 11.62 7.88 3.67
CA THR A 185 11.54 7.82 5.15
C THR A 185 11.65 9.20 5.80
N GLY A 186 12.34 10.15 5.17
CA GLY A 186 12.45 11.53 5.62
C GLY A 186 11.26 12.41 5.27
N ASP A 187 10.20 11.85 4.67
CA ASP A 187 9.01 12.55 4.17
C ASP A 187 9.34 13.82 3.37
N PHE A 188 10.31 13.70 2.45
CA PHE A 188 10.81 14.85 1.71
C PHE A 188 9.76 15.34 0.71
N THR A 189 8.94 16.31 1.13
CA THR A 189 7.83 16.82 0.34
C THR A 189 8.27 17.94 -0.58
N LEU A 190 8.10 17.76 -1.89
CA LEU A 190 8.35 18.79 -2.90
C LEU A 190 7.06 19.55 -3.19
N LYS A 191 7.08 20.87 -2.97
CA LYS A 191 5.95 21.76 -3.26
C LYS A 191 6.15 22.45 -4.61
N PHE A 192 5.20 22.23 -5.51
CA PHE A 192 5.10 22.87 -6.82
C PHE A 192 3.83 23.73 -6.83
N GLY A 193 3.93 24.96 -6.31
CA GLY A 193 2.76 25.83 -6.12
C GLY A 193 1.74 25.20 -5.15
N GLN A 194 0.52 24.95 -5.62
CA GLN A 194 -0.54 24.31 -4.83
C GLN A 194 -0.42 22.78 -4.77
N PHE A 195 0.45 22.17 -5.57
CA PHE A 195 0.69 20.74 -5.55
C PHE A 195 1.82 20.40 -4.57
N ALA A 196 1.58 19.46 -3.67
CA ALA A 196 2.60 18.91 -2.80
C ALA A 196 2.78 17.42 -3.13
N LEU A 197 3.95 17.08 -3.65
CA LEU A 197 4.36 15.70 -3.83
C LEU A 197 4.97 15.21 -2.52
N GLY A 198 4.23 14.38 -1.78
CA GLY A 198 4.69 13.83 -0.50
C GLY A 198 5.90 12.91 -0.62
N GLY A 199 6.51 12.50 0.51
CA GLY A 199 7.76 11.74 0.55
C GLY A 199 7.78 10.46 -0.29
N ILE A 200 6.68 9.69 -0.32
CA ILE A 200 6.59 8.47 -1.15
C ILE A 200 6.62 8.83 -2.64
N GLY A 201 5.95 9.94 -3.02
CA GLY A 201 5.94 10.42 -4.39
C GLY A 201 7.32 10.89 -4.82
N THR A 202 7.98 11.72 -4.02
CA THR A 202 9.32 12.23 -4.34
C THR A 202 10.35 11.10 -4.39
N ALA A 203 10.28 10.13 -3.48
CA ALA A 203 11.10 8.93 -3.51
C ALA A 203 10.88 8.12 -4.79
N THR A 204 9.64 7.86 -5.18
CA THR A 204 9.31 7.05 -6.36
C THR A 204 9.78 7.71 -7.65
N PHE A 205 9.43 8.97 -7.88
CA PHE A 205 9.86 9.68 -9.08
C PHE A 205 11.38 9.92 -9.08
N GLY A 206 11.96 10.20 -7.91
CA GLY A 206 13.40 10.33 -7.73
C GLY A 206 14.15 9.05 -8.08
N ALA A 207 13.66 7.89 -7.64
CA ALA A 207 14.22 6.58 -7.95
C ALA A 207 14.23 6.31 -9.46
N ILE A 208 13.10 6.54 -10.13
CA ILE A 208 12.94 6.32 -11.57
C ILE A 208 13.88 7.23 -12.36
N LEU A 209 13.91 8.53 -12.03
CA LEU A 209 14.77 9.50 -12.70
C LEU A 209 16.26 9.20 -12.49
N LEU A 210 16.65 8.93 -11.24
CA LEU A 210 18.04 8.63 -10.90
C LEU A 210 18.51 7.35 -11.59
N TYR A 211 17.69 6.30 -11.57
CA TYR A 211 18.01 5.06 -12.27
C TYR A 211 18.17 5.30 -13.77
N ALA A 212 17.24 6.01 -14.41
CA ALA A 212 17.32 6.31 -15.84
C ALA A 212 18.55 7.15 -16.23
N LEU A 213 18.93 8.13 -15.39
CA LEU A 213 20.11 8.97 -15.62
C LEU A 213 21.41 8.18 -15.50
N LEU A 214 21.51 7.32 -14.50
CA LEU A 214 22.70 6.48 -14.28
C LEU A 214 22.81 5.37 -15.34
N ASP A 215 21.68 4.85 -15.83
CA ASP A 215 21.66 3.81 -16.86
C ASP A 215 22.05 4.35 -18.25
N ARG A 216 21.66 5.59 -18.58
CA ARG A 216 22.09 6.26 -19.84
C ARG A 216 23.60 6.42 -19.97
N LYS A 217 24.35 6.52 -18.86
CA LYS A 217 25.83 6.59 -18.90
C LYS A 217 26.48 5.30 -19.42
N LYS A 218 25.84 4.14 -19.28
CA LYS A 218 26.34 2.87 -19.88
C LYS A 218 26.18 2.82 -21.40
N ILE A 219 25.15 3.48 -21.94
CA ILE A 219 24.88 3.51 -23.41
C ILE A 219 25.84 4.50 -24.12
N ALA A 220 26.33 5.51 -23.42
CA ALA A 220 27.24 6.53 -23.98
C ALA A 220 28.72 6.09 -24.10
N GLN A 221 29.07 4.85 -23.74
CA GLN A 221 30.40 4.28 -24.01
C GLN A 221 30.31 2.97 -24.81
N PRO A 222 30.06 3.02 -26.13
CA PRO A 222 30.45 1.95 -27.02
C PRO A 222 31.94 2.11 -27.37
N GLY A 223 32.79 1.23 -26.82
CA GLY A 223 34.13 0.94 -27.34
C GLY A 223 35.27 1.91 -26.98
N LEU A 224 35.97 1.62 -25.89
CA LEU A 224 37.42 1.87 -25.81
C LEU A 224 38.07 0.62 -25.21
N GLY A 225 38.36 -0.36 -26.08
CA GLY A 225 38.96 -1.62 -25.64
C GLY A 225 38.82 -2.75 -26.65
N ALA A 226 39.46 -2.60 -27.81
CA ALA A 226 40.15 -3.64 -28.58
C ALA A 226 40.78 -2.97 -29.81
#